data_AF-A0A3L9Y0T1-F1
#
_entry.id   AF-A0A3L9Y0T1-F1
#
_cell.length_a   1.000
_cell.length_b   1.000
_cell.length_c   1.000
_cell.angle_alpha   90.00
_cell.angle_beta   90.00
_cell.angle_gamma   90.00
#
_symmetry.space_group_name_H-M   'P 1'
#
loop_
_entity.id
_entity.type
_entity.pdbx_description
1 polymer ?
#
loop_
_entity_poly.entity_id
_entity_poly.type
_entity_poly.pdbx_seq_one_letter_code
_entity_poly.pdbx_strand_id
1 'polypeptide(L)'
;MLASGQFVENAYYLATGTGFFIPAESTIWTFRVVRMNEGSGEWWAYAVDAANHYALLPSGQEGYLVLPKSVVPRGFVPFDTETWIGATWRPITRVDL
;
A
#
# COMPACT_ATOMS: atom_id res chain seq x y z
N MET A 1 16.68 -1.34 13.51
CA MET A 1 17.69 -1.16 12.44
C MET A 1 17.13 -1.65 11.10
N LEU A 2 15.95 -1.16 10.69
CA LEU A 2 15.25 -1.61 9.46
C LEU A 2 14.82 -0.44 8.54
N ALA A 3 14.82 0.80 9.05
CA ALA A 3 14.32 1.98 8.33
C ALA A 3 15.17 2.35 7.09
N SER A 4 16.47 2.06 7.11
CA SER A 4 17.37 2.35 5.99
C SER A 4 17.16 1.42 4.80
N GLY A 5 16.83 0.14 5.02
CA GLY A 5 16.52 -0.80 3.94
C GLY A 5 15.20 -0.46 3.24
N GLN A 6 14.16 -0.15 4.04
CA GLN A 6 12.84 0.20 3.51
C GLN A 6 12.88 1.48 2.66
N PHE A 7 13.65 2.48 3.10
CA PHE A 7 13.85 3.70 2.35
C PHE A 7 14.44 3.45 0.96
N VAL A 8 15.52 2.66 0.89
CA VAL A 8 16.20 2.41 -0.39
C VAL A 8 15.27 1.67 -1.36
N GLU A 9 14.52 0.69 -0.88
CA GLU A 9 13.54 -0.04 -1.69
C GLU A 9 12.42 0.88 -2.20
N ASN A 10 11.81 1.66 -1.30
CA ASN A 10 10.75 2.59 -1.69
C ASN A 10 11.27 3.69 -2.63
N ALA A 11 12.48 4.20 -2.40
CA ALA A 11 13.11 5.20 -3.26
C ALA A 11 13.39 4.63 -4.66
N TYR A 12 13.88 3.39 -4.74
CA TYR A 12 14.07 2.70 -6.01
C TYR A 12 12.74 2.58 -6.76
N TYR A 13 11.71 2.04 -6.12
CA TYR A 13 10.40 1.87 -6.77
C TYR A 13 9.72 3.19 -7.13
N LEU A 14 9.87 4.26 -6.34
CA LEU A 14 9.37 5.58 -6.72
C LEU A 14 10.12 6.17 -7.92
N ALA A 15 11.41 5.85 -8.09
CA ALA A 15 12.22 6.36 -9.18
C ALA A 15 12.03 5.57 -10.50
N THR A 16 11.77 4.27 -10.41
CA THR A 16 11.71 3.38 -11.58
C THR A 16 10.31 2.85 -11.89
N GLY A 17 9.45 2.78 -10.87
CA GLY A 17 8.14 2.14 -10.93
C GLY A 17 7.08 2.99 -11.60
N THR A 18 6.51 2.50 -12.70
CA THR A 18 5.47 3.23 -13.45
C THR A 18 4.12 3.33 -12.72
N GLY A 19 3.85 2.41 -11.78
CA GLY A 19 2.62 2.35 -11.00
C GLY A 19 2.81 2.55 -9.50
N PHE A 20 4.05 2.69 -9.04
CA PHE A 20 4.36 2.70 -7.62
C PHE A 20 4.05 4.07 -7.01
N PHE A 21 3.43 4.05 -5.84
CA PHE A 21 3.19 5.23 -5.04
C PHE A 21 3.17 4.84 -3.57
N ILE A 22 3.31 5.83 -2.69
CA ILE A 22 3.18 5.62 -1.25
C ILE A 22 1.84 6.25 -0.80
N PRO A 23 1.00 5.52 -0.04
CA PRO A 23 -0.20 6.07 0.59
C PRO A 23 0.09 7.36 1.37
N ALA A 24 -0.85 8.31 1.33
CA ALA A 24 -0.69 9.60 2.01
C ALA A 24 -0.61 9.45 3.55
N GLU A 25 -1.16 8.35 4.09
CA GLU A 25 -1.07 8.00 5.51
C GLU A 25 0.30 7.40 5.91
N SER A 26 1.18 7.12 4.94
CA SER A 26 2.50 6.53 5.19
C SER A 26 3.64 7.40 4.66
N THR A 27 4.87 6.90 4.82
CA THR A 27 6.09 7.60 4.40
C THR A 27 7.03 6.65 3.67
N ILE A 28 7.97 7.22 2.92
CA ILE A 28 9.08 6.48 2.31
C ILE A 28 9.90 5.64 3.31
N TRP A 29 9.88 5.99 4.59
CA TRP A 29 10.63 5.29 5.63
C TRP A 29 9.86 4.12 6.26
N THR A 30 8.53 4.20 6.29
CA THR A 30 7.67 3.31 7.08
C THR A 30 6.79 2.42 6.24
N PHE A 31 6.50 2.81 5.00
CA PHE A 31 5.69 2.05 4.07
C PHE A 31 6.43 0.78 3.68
N ARG A 32 5.85 -0.38 3.97
CA ARG A 32 6.43 -1.68 3.63
C ARG A 32 5.50 -2.45 2.73
N VAL A 33 5.94 -2.68 1.50
CA VAL A 33 5.27 -3.61 0.60
C VAL A 33 5.42 -5.02 1.13
N VAL A 34 4.29 -5.74 1.22
CA VAL A 34 4.26 -7.15 1.62
C VAL A 34 4.02 -8.03 0.40
N ARG A 35 3.27 -7.53 -0.60
CA ARG A 35 3.04 -8.23 -1.86
C ARG A 35 2.91 -7.23 -3.01
N MET A 36 3.69 -7.47 -4.06
CA MET A 36 3.53 -6.82 -5.36
C MET A 36 2.39 -7.48 -6.14
N ASN A 37 1.79 -6.74 -7.06
CA ASN A 37 0.93 -7.32 -8.09
C ASN A 37 1.70 -8.38 -8.89
N GLU A 38 1.03 -9.50 -9.21
CA GLU A 38 1.60 -10.59 -10.01
C GLU A 38 1.46 -10.34 -11.53
N GLY A 39 0.67 -9.34 -11.94
CA GLY A 39 0.56 -8.89 -13.33
C GLY A 39 1.71 -7.99 -13.80
N SER A 40 1.59 -7.46 -15.02
CA SER A 40 2.63 -6.67 -15.68
C SER A 40 2.85 -5.25 -15.14
N GLY A 41 2.18 -4.87 -14.04
CA GLY A 41 2.25 -3.53 -13.47
C GLY A 41 3.09 -3.49 -12.21
N GLU A 42 3.95 -2.46 -12.09
CA GLU A 42 4.82 -2.24 -10.93
C GLU A 42 4.11 -1.48 -9.81
N TRP A 43 3.05 -2.08 -9.26
CA TRP A 43 2.31 -1.56 -8.13
C TRP A 43 2.14 -2.63 -7.06
N TRP A 44 2.04 -2.19 -5.81
CA TRP A 44 1.83 -3.08 -4.68
C TRP A 44 0.37 -3.50 -4.58
N ALA A 45 0.11 -4.78 -4.29
CA ALA A 45 -1.23 -5.28 -4.03
C ALA A 45 -1.59 -5.17 -2.55
N TYR A 46 -0.61 -5.39 -1.66
CA TYR A 46 -0.77 -5.28 -0.21
C TYR A 46 0.49 -4.75 0.45
N ALA A 47 0.29 -3.80 1.36
CA ALA A 47 1.36 -3.16 2.12
C ALA A 47 0.90 -2.81 3.54
N VAL A 48 1.84 -2.47 4.41
CA VAL A 48 1.59 -2.09 5.81
C VAL A 48 2.55 -1.01 6.27
N ASP A 49 2.17 -0.30 7.32
CA ASP A 49 3.11 0.41 8.19
C ASP A 49 2.81 0.11 9.67
N ALA A 50 3.21 0.97 10.60
CA ALA A 50 2.94 0.77 12.02
C ALA A 50 1.45 0.89 12.38
N ALA A 51 0.68 1.70 11.65
CA ALA A 51 -0.69 2.06 11.99
C ALA A 51 -1.73 1.37 11.10
N ASN A 52 -1.41 1.08 9.84
CA ASN A 52 -2.40 0.71 8.84
C ASN A 52 -2.00 -0.52 8.02
N HIS A 53 -3.02 -1.17 7.49
CA HIS A 53 -2.97 -2.05 6.33
C HIS A 53 -3.42 -1.27 5.09
N TYR A 54 -2.78 -1.54 3.95
CA TYR A 54 -3.10 -0.93 2.66
C TYR A 54 -3.33 -2.01 1.59
N ALA A 55 -4.38 -1.87 0.78
CA ALA A 55 -4.63 -2.75 -0.37
C ALA A 55 -5.01 -1.94 -1.60
N LEU A 56 -4.45 -2.29 -2.76
CA LEU A 56 -4.82 -1.69 -4.04
C LEU A 56 -5.91 -2.53 -4.70
N LEU A 57 -6.98 -1.89 -5.15
CA LEU A 57 -8.10 -2.58 -5.77
C LEU A 57 -7.77 -3.01 -7.22
N PRO A 58 -8.21 -4.20 -7.67
CA PRO A 58 -7.94 -4.69 -9.03
C PRO A 58 -8.52 -3.82 -10.15
N SER A 59 -9.56 -3.03 -9.88
CA SER A 59 -10.36 -2.30 -10.88
C SER A 59 -9.69 -1.04 -11.44
N GLY A 60 -8.42 -0.80 -11.15
CA GLY A 60 -7.66 0.31 -11.73
C GLY A 60 -7.23 1.33 -10.69
N GLN A 61 -6.07 1.93 -10.95
CA GLN A 61 -5.29 2.82 -10.09
C GLN A 61 -5.97 4.17 -9.78
N GLU A 62 -7.23 4.16 -9.36
CA GLU A 62 -7.96 5.37 -8.94
C GLU A 62 -7.87 5.57 -7.43
N GLY A 63 -7.63 4.50 -6.66
CA GLY A 63 -7.56 4.56 -5.21
C GLY A 63 -7.12 3.26 -4.54
N TYR A 64 -6.94 3.32 -3.23
CA TYR A 64 -6.53 2.22 -2.35
C TYR A 64 -7.39 2.18 -1.10
N LEU A 65 -7.45 1.02 -0.45
CA LEU A 65 -8.09 0.83 0.83
C LEU A 65 -7.09 1.04 1.97
N VAL A 66 -7.54 1.71 3.02
CA VAL A 66 -6.82 1.90 4.28
C VAL A 66 -7.62 1.25 5.40
N LEU A 67 -7.01 0.30 6.11
CA LEU A 67 -7.60 -0.33 7.29
C LEU A 67 -6.69 -0.10 8.51
N PRO A 68 -7.11 0.69 9.50
CA PRO A 68 -6.32 0.89 10.71
C PRO A 68 -6.17 -0.42 11.50
N LYS A 69 -4.94 -0.68 11.95
CA LYS A 69 -4.59 -1.87 12.73
C LYS A 69 -5.32 -1.97 14.07
N SER A 70 -5.79 -0.82 14.59
CA SER A 70 -6.56 -0.75 15.83
C SER A 70 -7.96 -1.32 15.73
N VAL A 71 -8.50 -1.52 14.52
CA VAL A 71 -9.90 -1.93 14.28
C VAL A 71 -10.04 -3.08 13.29
N VAL A 72 -9.01 -3.92 13.18
CA VAL A 72 -9.02 -5.07 12.25
C VAL A 72 -10.17 -6.01 12.61
N PRO A 73 -11.10 -6.29 11.68
CA PRO A 73 -12.26 -7.13 11.96
C PRO A 73 -11.84 -8.60 12.12
N ARG A 74 -12.68 -9.36 12.82
CA ARG A 74 -12.52 -10.82 12.90
C ARG A 74 -12.68 -11.42 11.49
N GLY A 75 -11.75 -12.29 11.10
CA GLY A 75 -11.76 -12.91 9.77
C GLY A 75 -11.09 -12.08 8.68
N PHE A 76 -10.40 -10.99 9.05
CA PHE A 76 -9.55 -10.25 8.13
C PHE A 76 -8.51 -11.16 7.45
N VAL A 77 -8.50 -11.12 6.12
CA VAL A 77 -7.52 -11.79 5.26
C VAL A 77 -6.84 -10.73 4.40
N PRO A 78 -5.53 -10.47 4.59
CA PRO A 78 -4.83 -9.38 3.92
C PRO A 78 -4.96 -9.31 2.40
N PHE A 79 -5.04 -10.46 1.73
CA PHE A 79 -5.04 -10.58 0.28
C PHE A 79 -6.44 -10.77 -0.33
N ASP A 80 -7.47 -10.67 0.49
CA ASP A 80 -8.85 -10.76 0.08
C ASP A 80 -9.56 -9.48 0.52
N THR A 81 -9.69 -8.53 -0.40
CA THR A 81 -10.25 -7.19 -0.11
C THR A 81 -11.72 -7.24 0.29
N GLU A 82 -12.44 -8.34 0.02
CA GLU A 82 -13.82 -8.52 0.50
C GLU A 82 -13.87 -8.64 2.03
N THR A 83 -12.77 -9.05 2.66
CA THR A 83 -12.66 -9.17 4.13
C THR A 83 -12.26 -7.88 4.84
N TRP A 84 -11.98 -6.79 4.09
CA TRP A 84 -11.52 -5.51 4.62
C TRP A 84 -12.70 -4.64 5.12
N ILE A 85 -13.54 -5.21 5.98
CA ILE A 85 -14.73 -4.55 6.51
C ILE A 85 -14.30 -3.32 7.33
N GLY A 86 -14.90 -2.17 7.01
CA GLY A 86 -14.58 -0.89 7.67
C GLY A 86 -13.34 -0.17 7.13
N ALA A 87 -12.68 -0.72 6.12
CA ALA A 87 -11.62 -0.01 5.42
C ALA A 87 -12.18 1.24 4.70
N THR A 88 -11.36 2.28 4.65
CA THR A 88 -11.70 3.53 3.96
C THR A 88 -11.00 3.57 2.62
N TRP A 89 -11.75 3.87 1.56
CA TRP A 89 -11.17 4.15 0.25
C TRP A 89 -10.52 5.54 0.22
N ARG A 90 -9.36 5.62 -0.43
CA ARG A 90 -8.60 6.85 -0.65
C ARG A 90 -8.22 6.99 -2.11
N PRO A 91 -8.32 8.21 -2.69
CA PRO A 91 -7.82 8.44 -4.03
C PRO A 91 -6.30 8.37 -4.06
N ILE A 92 -5.73 7.93 -5.19
CA ILE A 92 -4.29 8.09 -5.42
C ILE A 92 -4.01 9.55 -5.75
N THR A 93 -3.26 10.22 -4.89
CA THR A 93 -2.71 11.55 -5.15
C THR A 93 -1.27 11.40 -5.60
N ARG A 94 -1.00 11.46 -6.91
CA ARG A 94 0.36 11.63 -7.41
C ARG A 94 0.71 13.10 -7.33
N VAL A 95 1.81 13.42 -6.63
CA VAL A 95 2.46 14.71 -6.84
C VAL A 95 3.37 14.49 -8.02
N ASP A 96 3.02 15.07 -9.17
CA ASP A 96 3.93 15.11 -10.31
C ASP A 96 5.18 15.88 -9.85
N LEU A 97 6.33 15.18 -9.82
CA LEU A 97 7.63 15.77 -9.48
C LEU A 97 8.18 16.60 -10.64
#